data_AF-A0A7S1SAZ6-F1
#
_entry.id   AF-A0A7S1SAZ6-F1
#
_cell.length_a   1.000
_cell.length_b   1.000
_cell.length_c   1.000
_cell.angle_alpha   90.00
_cell.angle_beta   90.00
_cell.angle_gamma   90.00
#
_symmetry.space_group_name_H-M   'P 1'
#
loop_
_entity.id
_entity.type
_entity.pdbx_description
1 polymer ?
#
loop_
_entity_poly.entity_id
_entity_poly.type
_entity_poly.pdbx_seq_one_letter_code
_entity_poly.pdbx_strand_id
1 'polypeptide(L)'
;TDQLPEEVTVSEFKGNRGLYMVFTKRQCAVALMMQVEFFQQPHVQKMLEQLQRSSGGNESLEYRAALVKLLSDEVYPSILKRFNVPESEMSPKFFVDAMGIVSTDYELSELWLQVETLMRNHQGVVAAQGSVHAHKMRLAAGGGGS
;
A
#
# COMPACT_ATOMS: atom_id res chain seq x y z
N THR A 1 38.25 -5.93 -21.63
CA THR A 1 36.88 -6.46 -21.79
C THR A 1 36.67 -7.47 -20.70
N ASP A 2 35.91 -7.12 -19.67
CA ASP A 2 35.57 -8.06 -18.59
C ASP A 2 34.66 -9.16 -19.16
N GLN A 3 35.11 -10.41 -19.10
CA GLN A 3 34.33 -11.58 -19.47
C GLN A 3 33.38 -11.92 -18.31
N LEU A 4 32.08 -11.88 -18.58
CA LEU A 4 31.08 -12.45 -17.68
C LEU A 4 31.20 -13.98 -17.69
N PRO A 5 31.06 -14.65 -16.53
CA PRO A 5 31.12 -16.11 -16.44
C PRO A 5 30.00 -16.77 -17.24
N GLU A 6 30.30 -17.92 -17.85
CA GLU A 6 29.33 -18.72 -18.62
C GLU A 6 28.21 -19.30 -17.76
N GLU A 7 28.42 -19.43 -16.45
CA GLU A 7 27.47 -20.05 -15.54
C GLU A 7 27.49 -19.34 -14.18
N VAL A 8 26.31 -18.99 -13.67
CA VAL A 8 26.11 -18.41 -12.35
C VAL A 8 25.29 -19.40 -11.53
N THR A 9 25.94 -20.08 -10.60
CA THR A 9 25.26 -21.02 -9.69
C THR A 9 24.86 -20.29 -8.41
N VAL A 10 23.55 -20.18 -8.15
CA VAL A 10 23.02 -19.66 -6.89
C VAL A 10 23.08 -20.78 -5.85
N SER A 11 24.16 -20.83 -5.07
CA SER A 11 24.44 -21.96 -4.17
C SER A 11 23.63 -21.96 -2.87
N GLU A 12 23.09 -20.83 -2.42
CA GLU A 12 22.31 -20.76 -1.17
C GLU A 12 21.21 -19.69 -1.22
N PHE A 13 20.03 -20.06 -1.71
CA PHE A 13 18.83 -19.25 -1.49
C PHE A 13 18.17 -19.64 -0.16
N LYS A 14 18.49 -18.90 0.91
CA LYS A 14 17.85 -19.04 2.24
C LYS A 14 16.54 -18.25 2.36
N GLY A 15 15.88 -17.96 1.24
CA GLY A 15 14.65 -17.18 1.23
C GLY A 15 13.48 -18.00 1.73
N ASN A 16 12.92 -17.65 2.89
CA ASN A 16 11.74 -18.28 3.47
C ASN A 16 10.40 -17.73 2.89
N ARG A 17 10.43 -17.19 1.67
CA ARG A 17 9.24 -16.64 0.99
C ARG A 17 9.01 -17.42 -0.30
N GLY A 18 7.80 -17.95 -0.46
CA GLY A 18 7.39 -18.68 -1.66
C GLY A 18 7.32 -17.79 -2.90
N LEU A 19 7.08 -16.48 -2.73
CA LEU A 19 6.98 -15.53 -3.83
C LEU A 19 7.60 -14.17 -3.50
N TYR A 20 8.49 -13.70 -4.39
CA TYR A 20 9.00 -12.33 -4.41
C TYR A 20 8.38 -11.61 -5.60
N MET A 21 7.49 -10.66 -5.32
CA MET A 21 6.85 -9.82 -6.33
C MET A 21 6.79 -8.39 -5.82
N VAL A 22 7.15 -7.45 -6.69
CA VAL A 22 6.96 -6.02 -6.48
C VAL A 22 5.94 -5.56 -7.52
N PHE A 23 4.94 -4.80 -7.09
CA PHE A 23 3.98 -4.23 -8.01
C PHE A 23 4.61 -3.11 -8.82
N THR A 24 4.33 -3.12 -10.11
CA THR A 24 4.63 -1.98 -10.99
C THR A 24 3.84 -0.75 -10.54
N LYS A 25 4.27 0.45 -10.93
CA LYS A 25 3.53 1.70 -10.67
C LYS A 25 2.06 1.59 -11.07
N ARG A 26 1.79 1.00 -12.25
CA ARG A 26 0.42 0.79 -12.73
C ARG A 26 -0.39 -0.15 -11.83
N GLN A 27 0.20 -1.24 -11.35
CA GLN A 27 -0.46 -2.17 -10.43
C GLN A 27 -0.73 -1.50 -9.08
N CYS A 28 0.21 -0.72 -8.54
CA CYS A 28 -0.02 0.06 -7.33
C CYS A 28 -1.18 1.06 -7.49
N ALA A 29 -1.24 1.78 -8.62
CA ALA A 29 -2.33 2.69 -8.91
C ALA A 29 -3.68 1.97 -8.95
N VAL A 30 -3.76 0.83 -9.65
CA VAL A 30 -4.99 0.00 -9.69
C VAL A 30 -5.37 -0.49 -8.29
N ALA A 31 -4.41 -0.96 -7.50
CA ALA A 31 -4.64 -1.41 -6.13
C ALA A 31 -5.18 -0.29 -5.23
N LEU A 32 -4.64 0.93 -5.33
CA LEU A 32 -5.12 2.08 -4.58
C LEU A 32 -6.51 2.52 -5.06
N MET A 33 -6.78 2.50 -6.36
CA MET A 33 -8.11 2.81 -6.90
C MET A 33 -9.17 1.80 -6.43
N MET A 34 -8.85 0.51 -6.38
CA MET A 34 -9.74 -0.51 -5.82
C MET A 34 -10.04 -0.25 -4.34
N GLN A 35 -9.04 0.19 -3.56
CA GLN A 35 -9.24 0.61 -2.18
C GLN A 35 -10.16 1.84 -2.08
N VAL A 36 -9.93 2.86 -2.93
CA VAL A 36 -10.80 4.04 -3.00
C VAL A 36 -12.24 3.62 -3.28
N GLU A 37 -12.47 2.80 -4.30
CA GLU A 37 -13.80 2.31 -4.67
C GLU A 37 -14.46 1.54 -3.53
N PHE A 38 -13.73 0.67 -2.83
CA PHE A 38 -14.23 -0.05 -1.66
C PHE A 38 -14.64 0.90 -0.53
N PHE A 39 -13.73 1.79 -0.11
CA PHE A 39 -13.97 2.65 1.04
C PHE A 39 -14.95 3.80 0.75
N GLN A 40 -15.19 4.17 -0.51
CA GLN A 40 -16.23 5.15 -0.86
C GLN A 40 -17.66 4.63 -0.66
N GLN A 41 -17.84 3.31 -0.52
CA GLN A 41 -19.18 2.73 -0.40
C GLN A 41 -19.85 3.18 0.91
N PRO A 42 -21.12 3.66 0.87
CA PRO A 42 -21.78 4.20 2.05
C PRO A 42 -21.90 3.22 3.23
N HIS A 43 -22.05 1.92 2.94
CA HIS A 43 -22.14 0.91 3.99
C HIS A 43 -20.77 0.67 4.67
N VAL A 44 -19.67 0.75 3.92
CA VAL A 44 -18.30 0.65 4.47
C VAL A 44 -18.00 1.87 5.34
N GLN A 45 -18.41 3.07 4.91
CA GLN A 45 -18.26 4.27 5.74
C GLN A 45 -19.04 4.19 7.07
N LYS A 46 -20.27 3.65 7.05
CA LYS A 46 -21.04 3.38 8.27
C LYS A 46 -20.36 2.36 9.19
N MET A 47 -19.76 1.32 8.60
CA MET A 47 -18.99 0.33 9.35
C MET A 47 -17.76 0.97 10.00
N LEU A 48 -17.01 1.81 9.29
CA LEU A 48 -15.86 2.55 9.84
C LEU A 48 -16.28 3.50 10.97
N GLU A 49 -17.44 4.16 10.85
CA GLU A 49 -18.01 4.98 11.94
C GLU A 49 -18.30 4.16 13.19
N GLN A 50 -18.89 2.99 13.01
CA GLN A 50 -19.20 2.10 14.13
C GLN A 50 -17.92 1.59 14.79
N LEU A 51 -16.93 1.16 14.00
CA LEU A 51 -15.61 0.75 14.47
C LEU A 51 -14.95 1.86 15.28
N GLN A 52 -14.90 3.08 14.73
CA GLN A 52 -14.34 4.25 15.41
C GLN A 52 -15.00 4.50 16.76
N ARG A 53 -16.34 4.44 16.82
CA ARG A 53 -17.09 4.63 18.08
C ARG A 53 -16.81 3.53 19.09
N SER A 54 -16.77 2.26 18.65
CA SER A 54 -16.55 1.12 19.54
C SER A 54 -15.11 1.03 20.06
N SER A 55 -14.14 1.58 19.33
CA SER A 55 -12.72 1.51 19.65
C SER A 55 -12.20 2.71 20.43
N GLY A 56 -13.06 3.67 20.83
CA GLY A 56 -12.62 4.87 21.55
C GLY A 56 -11.95 5.94 20.70
N GLY A 57 -12.16 5.92 19.37
CA GLY A 57 -11.63 6.91 18.43
C GLY A 57 -10.64 6.35 17.40
N ASN A 58 -10.16 7.21 16.50
CA ASN A 58 -9.30 6.82 15.36
C ASN A 58 -7.85 6.55 15.74
N GLU A 59 -7.41 7.03 16.90
CA GLU A 59 -6.02 6.92 17.35
C GLU A 59 -5.77 5.67 18.20
N SER A 60 -6.83 4.93 18.54
CA SER A 60 -6.72 3.76 19.41
C SER A 60 -6.08 2.59 18.68
N LEU A 61 -5.42 1.73 19.46
CA LEU A 61 -4.81 0.51 18.95
C LEU A 61 -5.89 -0.45 18.42
N GLU A 62 -7.05 -0.46 19.07
CA GLU A 62 -8.22 -1.27 18.72
C GLU A 62 -8.76 -0.90 17.34
N TYR A 63 -8.87 0.40 17.03
CA TYR A 63 -9.33 0.85 15.72
C TYR A 63 -8.37 0.41 14.62
N ARG A 64 -7.07 0.58 14.86
CA ARG A 64 -6.02 0.17 13.92
C ARG A 64 -6.01 -1.33 13.69
N ALA A 65 -6.13 -2.13 14.74
CA ALA A 65 -6.21 -3.58 14.64
C ALA A 65 -7.45 -4.02 13.83
N ALA A 66 -8.60 -3.38 14.08
CA ALA A 66 -9.81 -3.65 13.33
C ALA A 66 -9.69 -3.26 11.85
N LEU A 67 -9.04 -2.13 11.54
CA LEU A 67 -8.78 -1.70 10.16
C LEU A 67 -7.84 -2.67 9.43
N VAL A 68 -6.77 -3.12 10.08
CA VAL A 68 -5.86 -4.14 9.52
C VAL A 68 -6.62 -5.44 9.24
N LYS A 69 -7.50 -5.85 10.14
CA LYS A 69 -8.35 -7.04 9.95
C LYS A 69 -9.28 -6.85 8.74
N LEU A 70 -9.99 -5.72 8.66
CA LEU A 70 -10.87 -5.40 7.52
C LEU A 70 -10.12 -5.45 6.18
N LEU A 71 -8.94 -4.83 6.12
CA LEU A 71 -8.10 -4.82 4.92
C LEU A 71 -7.64 -6.24 4.54
N SER A 72 -7.23 -7.03 5.54
CA SER A 72 -6.75 -8.39 5.34
C SER A 72 -7.83 -9.36 4.88
N ASP A 73 -9.05 -9.19 5.39
CA ASP A 73 -10.18 -10.09 5.15
C ASP A 73 -10.90 -9.75 3.83
N GLU A 74 -11.13 -8.46 3.56
CA GLU A 74 -12.03 -8.04 2.46
C GLU A 74 -11.27 -7.44 1.27
N VAL A 75 -10.24 -6.64 1.53
CA VAL A 75 -9.67 -5.75 0.51
C VAL A 75 -8.49 -6.40 -0.20
N TYR A 76 -7.46 -6.81 0.55
CA TYR A 76 -6.23 -7.35 -0.02
C TYR A 76 -6.46 -8.62 -0.85
N PRO A 77 -7.28 -9.60 -0.44
CA PRO A 77 -7.51 -10.80 -1.24
C PRO A 77 -8.10 -10.46 -2.62
N SER A 78 -9.03 -9.50 -2.71
CA SER A 78 -9.63 -9.10 -3.98
C SER A 78 -8.61 -8.50 -4.95
N ILE A 79 -7.69 -7.68 -4.45
CA ILE A 79 -6.63 -7.05 -5.25
C ILE A 79 -5.57 -8.09 -5.67
N LEU A 80 -5.18 -8.97 -4.75
CA LEU A 80 -4.19 -10.01 -5.02
C LEU A 80 -4.71 -11.01 -6.06
N LYS A 81 -6.00 -11.39 -5.98
CA LYS A 81 -6.69 -12.19 -7.01
C LYS A 81 -6.70 -11.48 -8.36
N ARG A 82 -6.94 -10.16 -8.39
CA ARG A 82 -6.93 -9.35 -9.62
C ARG A 82 -5.58 -9.39 -10.35
N PHE A 83 -4.48 -9.60 -9.61
CA PHE A 83 -3.13 -9.73 -10.14
C PHE A 83 -2.63 -11.17 -10.26
N ASN A 84 -3.51 -12.16 -10.12
CA ASN A 84 -3.20 -13.59 -10.23
C ASN A 84 -2.10 -14.05 -9.26
N VAL A 85 -2.03 -13.44 -8.07
CA VAL A 85 -1.18 -13.93 -6.99
C VAL A 85 -1.77 -15.27 -6.50
N PRO A 86 -0.97 -16.33 -6.27
CA PRO A 86 -1.48 -17.58 -5.71
C PRO A 86 -2.05 -17.38 -4.30
N GLU A 87 -3.19 -18.02 -3.98
CA GLU A 87 -3.84 -17.88 -2.67
C GLU A 87 -2.93 -18.27 -1.50
N SER A 88 -2.02 -19.24 -1.70
CA SER A 88 -1.02 -19.64 -0.70
C SER A 88 -0.04 -18.54 -0.30
N GLU A 89 0.13 -17.53 -1.16
CA GLU A 89 1.05 -16.40 -0.96
C GLU A 89 0.33 -15.12 -0.54
N MET A 90 -1.01 -15.14 -0.50
CA MET A 90 -1.83 -13.96 -0.16
C MET A 90 -1.76 -13.68 1.34
N SER A 91 -0.76 -12.90 1.74
CA SER A 91 -0.66 -12.39 3.10
C SER A 91 -0.74 -10.85 3.12
N PRO A 92 -1.22 -10.24 4.23
CA PRO A 92 -1.18 -8.79 4.38
C PRO A 92 0.25 -8.23 4.25
N LYS A 93 1.23 -8.99 4.76
CA LYS A 93 2.65 -8.64 4.62
C LYS A 93 3.10 -8.63 3.17
N PHE A 94 2.71 -9.62 2.37
CA PHE A 94 3.03 -9.66 0.95
C PHE A 94 2.48 -8.43 0.23
N PHE A 95 1.23 -8.06 0.49
CA PHE A 95 0.61 -6.88 -0.12
C PHE A 95 1.38 -5.59 0.21
N VAL A 96 1.70 -5.37 1.49
CA VAL A 96 2.47 -4.18 1.93
C VAL A 96 3.85 -4.14 1.29
N ASP A 97 4.56 -5.27 1.27
CA ASP A 97 5.90 -5.35 0.67
C ASP A 97 5.84 -5.11 -0.86
N ALA A 98 4.82 -5.63 -1.55
CA ALA A 98 4.62 -5.43 -2.99
C ALA A 98 4.32 -3.96 -3.36
N MET A 99 3.69 -3.21 -2.44
CA MET A 99 3.32 -1.79 -2.59
C MET A 99 4.45 -0.82 -2.24
N GLY A 100 5.68 -1.28 -1.99
CA GLY A 100 6.78 -0.47 -1.45
C GLY A 100 7.14 0.81 -2.22
N ILE A 101 6.80 0.91 -3.50
CA ILE A 101 7.06 2.10 -4.33
C ILE A 101 6.08 3.26 -4.08
N VAL A 102 4.93 3.01 -3.43
CA VAL A 102 3.83 3.98 -3.31
C VAL A 102 4.27 5.28 -2.66
N SER A 103 5.05 5.22 -1.58
CA SER A 103 5.53 6.42 -0.88
C SER A 103 6.62 7.18 -1.66
N THR A 104 7.25 6.54 -2.65
CA THR A 104 8.36 7.14 -3.40
C THR A 104 7.93 7.82 -4.70
N ASP A 105 6.69 7.61 -5.13
CA ASP A 105 6.11 8.23 -6.33
C ASP A 105 5.04 9.26 -5.94
N TYR A 106 5.05 10.41 -6.59
CA TYR A 106 4.14 11.52 -6.25
C TYR A 106 2.68 11.17 -6.48
N GLU A 107 2.33 10.66 -7.66
CA GLU A 107 0.95 10.34 -8.04
C GLU A 107 0.40 9.20 -7.17
N LEU A 108 1.23 8.19 -6.90
CA LEU A 108 0.85 7.11 -5.98
C LEU A 108 0.68 7.61 -4.54
N SER A 109 1.50 8.56 -4.09
CA SER A 109 1.37 9.16 -2.76
C SER A 109 0.08 9.97 -2.61
N GLU A 110 -0.40 10.63 -3.66
CA GLU A 110 -1.71 11.32 -3.65
C GLU A 110 -2.87 10.32 -3.55
N LEU A 111 -2.82 9.22 -4.32
CA LEU A 111 -3.81 8.14 -4.21
C LEU A 111 -3.76 7.47 -2.83
N TRP A 112 -2.58 7.26 -2.28
CA TRP A 112 -2.40 6.74 -0.93
C TRP A 112 -3.04 7.66 0.11
N LEU A 113 -2.80 8.97 0.04
CA LEU A 113 -3.45 9.95 0.91
C LEU A 113 -4.97 9.89 0.82
N GLN A 114 -5.52 9.74 -0.39
CA GLN A 114 -6.96 9.60 -0.58
C GLN A 114 -7.50 8.34 0.11
N VAL A 115 -6.82 7.20 -0.03
CA VAL A 115 -7.18 5.94 0.63
C VAL A 115 -7.15 6.09 2.15
N GLU A 116 -6.07 6.63 2.72
CA GLU A 116 -5.94 6.84 4.17
C GLU A 116 -7.02 7.77 4.73
N THR A 117 -7.41 8.79 3.95
CA THR A 117 -8.49 9.72 4.30
C THR A 117 -9.84 9.00 4.33
N LEU A 118 -10.14 8.17 3.33
CA LEU A 118 -11.38 7.39 3.28
C LEU A 118 -11.44 6.33 4.40
N MET A 119 -10.30 5.76 4.75
CA MET A 119 -10.17 4.83 5.89
C MET A 119 -10.22 5.53 7.24
N ARG A 120 -10.17 6.88 7.29
CA ARG A 120 -10.09 7.68 8.53
C ARG A 120 -8.88 7.31 9.41
N ASN A 121 -7.81 6.82 8.78
CA ASN A 121 -6.58 6.44 9.45
C ASN A 121 -5.68 7.67 9.62
N HIS A 122 -5.82 8.39 10.73
CA HIS A 122 -5.11 9.66 10.95
C HIS A 122 -3.58 9.51 10.84
N GLN A 123 -3.01 8.43 11.37
CA GLN A 123 -1.57 8.19 11.28
C GLN A 123 -1.12 7.97 9.83
N GLY A 124 -1.91 7.20 9.06
CA GLY A 124 -1.68 7.00 7.63
C GLY A 124 -1.79 8.30 6.85
N VAL A 125 -2.79 9.15 7.15
CA VAL A 125 -2.96 10.47 6.54
C VAL A 125 -1.73 11.34 6.77
N VAL A 126 -1.24 11.43 8.01
CA VAL A 126 -0.04 12.23 8.32
C VAL A 126 1.19 11.72 7.54
N ALA A 127 1.39 10.41 7.49
CA ALA A 127 2.51 9.81 6.74
C ALA A 127 2.40 10.09 5.23
N ALA A 128 1.21 9.91 4.65
CA ALA A 128 0.96 10.16 3.24
C ALA A 128 1.10 11.65 2.88
N GLN A 129 0.58 12.55 3.71
CA GLN A 129 0.77 14.00 3.56
C GLN A 129 2.25 14.38 3.61
N GLY A 130 3.04 13.80 4.52
CA GLY A 130 4.48 14.01 4.60
C GLY A 130 5.18 13.64 3.30
N SER A 131 4.80 12.52 2.69
CA SER A 131 5.33 12.11 1.39
C SER A 131 4.94 13.07 0.25
N VAL A 132 3.64 13.39 0.13
CA VAL A 132 3.14 14.33 -0.88
C VAL A 132 3.84 15.69 -0.77
N HIS A 133 4.01 16.19 0.46
CA HIS A 133 4.72 17.44 0.71
C HIS A 133 6.18 17.38 0.29
N ALA A 134 6.90 16.30 0.65
CA ALA A 134 8.30 16.12 0.27
C ALA A 134 8.49 16.12 -1.26
N HIS A 135 7.58 15.48 -2.00
CA HIS A 135 7.60 15.50 -3.47
C HIS A 135 7.35 16.89 -4.06
N LYS A 136 6.37 17.63 -3.53
CA LYS A 136 6.09 19.02 -3.95
C LYS A 136 7.30 19.93 -3.74
N MET A 137 7.99 19.79 -2.61
CA MET A 137 9.19 20.57 -2.32
C MET A 137 10.34 20.25 -3.29
N ARG A 138 10.52 18.98 -3.68
CA ARG A 138 11.53 18.58 -4.68
C ARG A 138 11.22 19.14 -6.06
N LEU A 139 9.96 19.13 -6.48
CA LEU A 139 9.54 19.70 -7.77
C LEU A 139 9.76 21.22 -7.81
N ALA A 140 9.42 21.93 -6.72
CA ALA A 140 9.66 23.36 -6.60
C ALA A 140 11.16 23.71 -6.64
N ALA A 141 12.01 22.90 -6.01
CA ALA A 141 13.47 23.10 -6.02
C ALA A 141 14.12 22.75 -7.37
N GLY A 142 13.59 21.75 -8.10
CA GLY A 142 14.09 21.33 -9.41
C GLY A 142 13.63 22.20 -10.59
N GLY A 143 12.55 22.98 -10.42
CA GLY A 143 11.99 23.86 -11.46
C GLY A 143 12.67 25.23 -11.59
N GLY A 144 13.73 25.52 -10.83
CA GLY A 144 14.46 26.80 -10.83
C GLY A 144 15.71 26.83 -11.72
N GLY A 145 15.98 25.79 -12.51
CA GLY A 145 17.13 25.71 -13.41
C GLY A 145 16.70 25.51 -14.85
N SER A 146 16.37 26.60 -15.54
CA SER A 146 16.30 26.68 -17.00
C SER A 146 16.77 28.07 -17.42
#